data_AF-A0A524DQM5-F1
#
_entry.id   AF-A0A524DQM5-F1
#
_cell.length_a   1.000
_cell.length_b   1.000
_cell.length_c   1.000
_cell.angle_alpha   90.00
_cell.angle_beta   90.00
_cell.angle_gamma   90.00
#
_symmetry.space_group_name_H-M   'P 1'
#
loop_
_entity.id
_entity.type
_entity.pdbx_description
1 polymer ?
#
loop_
_entity_poly.entity_id
_entity_poly.type
_entity_poly.pdbx_seq_one_letter_code
_entity_poly.pdbx_strand_id
1 'polypeptide(L)'
;MSKVKKKRIDRSTTTISKKDIDFEKIIQFSAWFFLLACLIPMAYYALFDILLERIVIEIGAMFFSYVIFTGTSAALCFALATKVRKNRDKKKEIVIDWLIGEFLFCMIAIFAVAIYQW
;
A
#
# COMPACT_ATOMS: atom_id res chain seq x y z
N MET A 1 -22.47 26.21 -37.69
CA MET A 1 -21.64 25.99 -36.48
C MET A 1 -22.37 25.02 -35.55
N SER A 2 -21.91 23.76 -35.51
CA SER A 2 -22.57 22.69 -34.75
C SER A 2 -22.38 22.91 -33.25
N LYS A 3 -23.48 23.15 -32.53
CA LYS A 3 -23.51 23.16 -31.06
C LYS A 3 -23.33 21.72 -30.58
N VAL A 4 -22.08 21.29 -30.39
CA VAL A 4 -21.75 20.04 -29.70
C VAL A 4 -22.29 20.15 -28.28
N LYS A 5 -23.47 19.57 -28.04
CA LYS A 5 -24.04 19.41 -26.69
C LYS A 5 -23.08 18.50 -25.92
N LYS A 6 -22.26 19.08 -25.05
CA LYS A 6 -21.55 18.34 -23.99
C LYS A 6 -22.61 17.53 -23.24
N LYS A 7 -22.60 16.20 -23.38
CA LYS A 7 -23.37 15.30 -22.54
C LYS A 7 -23.00 15.64 -21.09
N ARG A 8 -23.95 16.15 -20.31
CA ARG A 8 -23.80 16.23 -18.85
C ARG A 8 -23.61 14.80 -18.38
N ILE A 9 -22.43 14.52 -17.85
CA ILE A 9 -22.17 13.28 -17.11
C ILE A 9 -23.13 13.32 -15.93
N ASP A 10 -24.15 12.49 -16.00
CA ASP A 10 -25.15 12.38 -14.96
C ASP A 10 -24.48 11.75 -13.73
N ARG A 11 -24.15 12.58 -12.73
CA ARG A 11 -23.55 12.14 -11.46
C ARG A 11 -24.60 11.54 -10.52
N SER A 12 -25.85 11.40 -10.94
CA SER A 12 -26.95 10.91 -10.10
C SER A 12 -27.20 9.40 -10.18
N THR A 13 -26.54 8.68 -11.11
CA THR A 13 -26.74 7.24 -11.36
C THR A 13 -25.70 6.32 -10.71
N THR A 14 -24.93 6.78 -9.72
CA THR A 14 -24.06 5.89 -8.94
C THR A 14 -24.84 5.27 -7.79
N THR A 15 -25.68 4.28 -8.08
CA THR A 15 -25.99 3.22 -7.11
C THR A 15 -24.70 2.46 -6.87
N ILE A 16 -23.89 2.99 -5.94
CA ILE A 16 -22.67 2.34 -5.47
C ILE A 16 -23.05 0.91 -5.09
N SER A 17 -22.48 -0.08 -5.77
CA SER A 17 -22.76 -1.48 -5.45
C SER A 17 -22.22 -1.78 -4.05
N LYS A 18 -22.97 -2.53 -3.24
CA LYS A 18 -22.45 -3.06 -1.96
C LYS A 18 -21.10 -3.76 -2.15
N LYS A 19 -20.93 -4.48 -3.28
CA LYS A 19 -19.67 -5.15 -3.65
C LYS A 19 -18.49 -4.19 -3.81
N ASP A 20 -18.71 -2.96 -4.28
CA ASP A 20 -17.64 -1.96 -4.42
C ASP A 20 -17.22 -1.40 -3.06
N ILE A 21 -18.19 -1.21 -2.15
CA ILE A 21 -17.93 -0.77 -0.78
C ILE A 21 -17.15 -1.84 -0.02
N ASP A 22 -17.57 -3.10 -0.14
CA ASP A 22 -16.90 -4.21 0.53
C ASP A 22 -15.47 -4.39 0.01
N PHE A 23 -15.27 -4.24 -1.30
CA PHE A 23 -13.93 -4.26 -1.90
C PHE A 23 -13.02 -3.14 -1.39
N GLU A 24 -13.53 -1.89 -1.33
CA GLU A 24 -12.77 -0.77 -0.77
C GLU A 24 -12.41 -0.97 0.69
N LYS A 25 -13.34 -1.51 1.50
CA LYS A 25 -13.09 -1.84 2.90
C LYS A 25 -12.01 -2.90 3.06
N ILE A 26 -11.99 -3.92 2.22
CA ILE A 26 -10.96 -4.96 2.24
C ILE A 26 -9.59 -4.35 1.95
N ILE A 27 -9.46 -3.51 0.91
CA ILE A 27 -8.18 -2.87 0.59
C ILE A 27 -7.71 -1.96 1.74
N GLN A 28 -8.62 -1.17 2.31
CA GLN A 28 -8.28 -0.31 3.46
C GLN A 28 -7.87 -1.13 4.67
N PHE A 29 -8.58 -2.23 4.95
CA PHE A 29 -8.24 -3.13 6.05
C PHE A 29 -6.86 -3.75 5.84
N SER A 30 -6.54 -4.21 4.62
CA SER A 30 -5.19 -4.69 4.28
C SER A 30 -4.14 -3.61 4.48
N ALA A 31 -4.40 -2.38 4.08
CA ALA A 31 -3.47 -1.26 4.28
C ALA A 31 -3.18 -1.00 5.77
N TRP A 32 -4.22 -1.00 6.61
CA TRP A 32 -4.10 -0.87 8.05
C TRP A 32 -3.36 -2.04 8.69
N PHE A 33 -3.61 -3.27 8.23
CA PHE A 33 -2.89 -4.45 8.71
C PHE A 33 -1.39 -4.33 8.43
N PHE A 34 -0.99 -3.99 7.21
CA PHE A 34 0.43 -3.77 6.88
C PHE A 34 1.04 -2.60 7.66
N LEU A 35 0.29 -1.52 7.88
CA LEU A 35 0.77 -0.38 8.66
C LEU A 35 1.03 -0.78 10.12
N LEU A 36 0.12 -1.51 10.75
CA LEU A 36 0.30 -2.00 12.12
C LEU A 36 1.45 -3.00 12.20
N ALA A 37 1.57 -3.89 11.21
CA ALA A 37 2.69 -4.82 11.10
C ALA A 37 4.04 -4.09 10.98
N CYS A 38 4.09 -2.92 10.34
CA CYS A 38 5.28 -2.08 10.30
C CYS A 38 5.53 -1.34 11.63
N LEU A 39 4.49 -0.74 12.22
CA LEU A 39 4.61 0.15 13.38
C LEU A 39 4.95 -0.58 14.67
N ILE A 40 4.37 -1.76 14.92
CA ILE A 40 4.62 -2.54 16.15
C ILE A 40 6.11 -2.85 16.33
N PRO A 41 6.81 -3.45 15.35
CA PRO A 41 8.24 -3.73 15.48
C PRO A 41 9.10 -2.48 15.49
N MET A 42 8.73 -1.41 14.77
CA MET A 42 9.44 -0.13 14.88
C MET A 42 9.31 0.48 16.28
N ALA A 43 8.12 0.44 16.88
CA ALA A 43 7.89 0.93 18.23
C ALA A 43 8.61 0.07 19.28
N TYR A 44 8.62 -1.25 19.11
CA TYR A 44 9.42 -2.16 19.92
C TYR A 44 10.90 -1.80 19.86
N TYR A 45 11.45 -1.60 18.66
CA TYR A 45 12.85 -1.25 18.49
C TYR A 45 13.18 0.10 19.14
N ALA A 46 12.35 1.13 18.91
CA ALA A 46 12.53 2.45 19.51
C ALA A 46 12.45 2.41 21.05
N LEU A 47 11.54 1.63 21.63
CA LEU A 47 11.44 1.45 23.08
C LEU A 47 12.68 0.78 23.66
N PHE A 48 13.18 -0.26 22.99
CA PHE A 48 14.37 -0.97 23.44
C PHE A 48 15.64 -0.11 23.32
N ASP A 49 15.77 0.71 22.27
CA ASP A 49 16.86 1.66 22.11
C ASP A 49 16.88 2.70 23.25
N ILE A 50 15.71 3.24 23.62
CA ILE A 50 15.57 4.18 24.75
C ILE A 50 15.84 3.50 26.11
N LEU A 51 15.40 2.25 26.31
CA LEU A 51 15.53 1.55 27.59
C LEU A 51 16.92 0.94 27.82
N LEU A 52 17.61 0.57 26.74
CA LEU A 52 18.87 -0.16 26.78
C LEU A 52 19.98 0.62 26.10
N GLU A 53 20.18 1.91 26.43
CA GLU A 53 21.24 2.82 25.89
C GLU A 53 22.69 2.25 25.79
N ARG A 54 22.92 1.01 26.24
CA ARG A 54 24.16 0.23 26.13
C ARG A 54 24.14 -0.99 25.19
N ILE A 55 22.99 -1.50 24.76
CA ILE A 55 22.91 -2.68 23.89
C ILE A 55 22.64 -2.20 22.46
N VAL A 56 23.67 -2.25 21.62
CA VAL A 56 23.52 -2.02 20.18
C VAL A 56 22.69 -3.18 19.61
N ILE A 57 21.42 -2.93 19.31
CA ILE A 57 20.58 -3.90 18.64
C ILE A 57 20.94 -3.85 17.15
N GLU A 58 21.77 -4.76 16.67
CA GLU A 58 22.08 -4.80 15.25
C GLU A 58 20.81 -5.06 14.42
N ILE A 59 20.51 -4.13 13.50
CA ILE A 59 19.42 -4.33 12.54
C ILE A 59 19.91 -5.34 11.50
N GLY A 60 19.49 -6.59 11.67
CA GLY A 60 19.73 -7.63 10.67
C GLY A 60 18.99 -7.33 9.36
N ALA A 61 19.56 -7.79 8.24
CA ALA A 61 18.97 -7.65 6.90
C ALA A 61 17.52 -8.14 6.82
N MET A 62 17.16 -9.16 7.61
CA MET A 62 15.79 -9.68 7.70
C MET A 62 14.81 -8.64 8.28
N PHE A 63 15.18 -7.95 9.36
CA PHE A 63 14.33 -6.94 9.99
C PHE A 63 14.18 -5.71 9.10
N PHE A 64 15.28 -5.28 8.49
CA PHE A 64 15.28 -4.20 7.50
C PHE A 64 14.35 -4.50 6.32
N SER A 65 14.45 -5.70 5.74
CA SER A 65 13.59 -6.15 4.64
C SER A 65 12.12 -6.20 5.04
N TYR A 66 11.84 -6.67 6.26
CA TYR A 66 10.48 -6.71 6.81
C TYR A 66 9.85 -5.31 6.93
N VAL A 67 10.58 -4.34 7.47
CA VAL A 67 10.09 -2.96 7.64
C VAL A 67 9.85 -2.30 6.28
N ILE A 68 10.78 -2.47 5.32
CA ILE A 68 10.61 -1.94 3.97
C ILE A 68 9.38 -2.55 3.30
N PHE A 69 9.26 -3.88 3.32
CA PHE A 69 8.14 -4.59 2.71
C PHE A 69 6.80 -4.15 3.31
N THR A 70 6.65 -4.23 4.63
CA THR A 70 5.40 -3.88 5.30
C THR A 70 5.04 -2.41 5.13
N GLY A 71 6.01 -1.50 5.22
CA GLY A 71 5.79 -0.06 5.03
C GLY A 71 5.37 0.29 3.60
N THR A 72 6.03 -0.29 2.59
CA THR A 72 5.69 -0.05 1.19
C THR A 72 4.37 -0.71 0.77
N SER A 73 4.11 -1.95 1.18
CA SER A 73 2.81 -2.59 0.95
C SER A 73 1.66 -1.81 1.59
N ALA A 74 1.85 -1.26 2.80
CA ALA A 74 0.86 -0.36 3.41
C ALA A 74 0.61 0.88 2.55
N ALA A 75 1.67 1.58 2.12
CA ALA A 75 1.57 2.77 1.28
C ALA A 75 0.89 2.49 -0.07
N LEU A 76 1.25 1.38 -0.72
CA LEU A 76 0.67 0.95 -1.99
C LEU A 76 -0.82 0.59 -1.82
N CYS A 77 -1.20 -0.09 -0.75
CA CYS A 77 -2.60 -0.41 -0.46
C CYS A 77 -3.44 0.85 -0.17
N PHE A 78 -2.92 1.83 0.57
CA PHE A 78 -3.60 3.12 0.77
C PHE A 78 -3.74 3.90 -0.55
N ALA A 79 -2.69 3.90 -1.39
CA ALA A 79 -2.73 4.50 -2.72
C ALA A 79 -3.76 3.80 -3.62
N LEU A 80 -3.85 2.46 -3.57
CA LEU A 80 -4.85 1.68 -4.28
C LEU A 80 -6.26 2.04 -3.83
N ALA A 81 -6.52 2.05 -2.52
CA ALA A 81 -7.83 2.40 -1.96
C ALA A 81 -8.29 3.79 -2.41
N THR A 82 -7.40 4.78 -2.41
CA THR A 82 -7.72 6.15 -2.85
C THR A 82 -7.95 6.24 -4.35
N LYS A 83 -7.16 5.53 -5.18
CA LYS A 83 -7.35 5.49 -6.64
C LYS A 83 -8.64 4.78 -7.04
N VAL A 84 -8.94 3.62 -6.44
CA VAL A 84 -10.18 2.86 -6.69
C VAL A 84 -11.40 3.69 -6.29
N ARG A 85 -11.35 4.38 -5.13
CA ARG A 85 -12.44 5.25 -4.68
C ARG A 85 -12.73 6.40 -5.63
N LYS A 86 -11.70 6.97 -6.27
CA LYS A 86 -11.83 8.07 -7.24
C LYS A 86 -12.28 7.61 -8.63
N ASN A 87 -11.86 6.40 -9.05
CA ASN A 87 -12.05 5.89 -10.41
C ASN A 87 -12.63 4.46 -10.40
N ARG A 88 -13.81 4.29 -9.81
CA ARG A 88 -14.45 2.97 -9.62
C ARG A 88 -14.69 2.22 -10.93
N ASP A 89 -14.98 2.96 -11.99
CA ASP A 89 -15.25 2.45 -13.34
C ASP A 89 -14.04 1.68 -13.91
N LYS A 90 -12.82 2.06 -13.49
CA LYS A 90 -11.55 1.47 -13.92
C LYS A 90 -10.89 0.58 -12.85
N LYS A 91 -11.63 0.15 -11.83
CA LYS A 91 -11.06 -0.57 -10.68
C LYS A 91 -10.21 -1.78 -11.06
N LYS A 92 -10.59 -2.55 -12.10
CA LYS A 92 -9.85 -3.74 -12.53
C LYS A 92 -8.45 -3.39 -13.07
N GLU A 93 -8.38 -2.38 -13.93
CA GLU A 93 -7.13 -1.88 -14.51
C GLU A 93 -6.20 -1.37 -13.39
N ILE A 94 -6.73 -0.56 -12.48
CA ILE A 94 -5.98 -0.01 -11.35
C ILE A 94 -5.42 -1.12 -10.43
N VAL A 95 -6.19 -2.19 -10.19
CA VAL A 95 -5.75 -3.32 -9.36
C VAL A 95 -4.66 -4.13 -10.06
N ILE A 96 -4.74 -4.32 -11.38
CA ILE A 96 -3.70 -5.01 -12.15
C ILE A 96 -2.41 -4.19 -12.15
N ASP A 97 -2.50 -2.88 -12.41
CA ASP A 97 -1.35 -1.98 -12.36
C ASP A 97 -0.70 -1.98 -10.97
N TRP A 98 -1.51 -2.01 -9.91
CA TRP A 98 -1.03 -2.14 -8.54
C TRP A 98 -0.31 -3.46 -8.30
N LEU A 99 -0.87 -4.59 -8.76
CA LEU A 99 -0.26 -5.91 -8.60
C LEU A 99 1.11 -5.99 -9.29
N ILE A 100 1.21 -5.44 -10.51
CA ILE A 100 2.47 -5.37 -11.26
C ILE A 100 3.46 -4.45 -10.55
N GLY A 101 3.00 -3.28 -10.07
CA GLY A 101 3.84 -2.35 -9.33
C GLY A 101 4.42 -2.94 -8.05
N GLU A 102 3.59 -3.63 -7.26
CA GLU A 102 4.02 -4.28 -6.03
C GLU A 102 4.96 -5.46 -6.31
N PHE A 103 4.68 -6.25 -7.35
CA PHE A 103 5.59 -7.32 -7.78
C PHE A 103 6.97 -6.78 -8.18
N LEU A 104 7.03 -5.74 -9.03
CA LEU A 104 8.28 -5.12 -9.46
C LEU A 104 9.05 -4.52 -8.27
N PHE A 105 8.33 -3.86 -7.36
CA PHE A 105 8.93 -3.33 -6.14
C PHE A 105 9.56 -4.43 -5.29
N CYS A 106 8.84 -5.53 -5.05
CA CYS A 106 9.34 -6.68 -4.30
C CYS A 106 10.58 -7.29 -4.96
N MET A 107 10.59 -7.44 -6.28
CA MET A 107 11.77 -7.94 -7.01
C MET A 107 12.98 -7.03 -6.79
N ILE A 108 12.81 -5.71 -6.90
CA ILE A 108 13.90 -4.74 -6.67
C ILE A 108 14.39 -4.80 -5.22
N ALA A 109 13.48 -4.90 -4.25
CA ALA A 109 13.85 -5.02 -2.84
C ALA A 109 14.67 -6.29 -2.57
N ILE A 110 14.27 -7.43 -3.13
CA ILE A 110 15.03 -8.69 -3.03
C ILE A 110 16.43 -8.53 -3.63
N PHE A 111 16.54 -7.94 -4.83
CA PHE A 111 17.85 -7.70 -5.44
C PHE A 111 18.72 -6.74 -4.63
N ALA A 112 18.15 -5.67 -4.08
CA ALA A 112 18.89 -4.71 -3.26
C ALA A 112 19.44 -5.37 -1.98
N VAL A 113 18.63 -6.21 -1.33
CA VAL A 113 19.04 -6.96 -0.13
C VAL A 113 20.10 -7.99 -0.48
N ALA A 114 19.96 -8.70 -1.61
CA ALA A 114 20.95 -9.68 -2.07
C ALA A 114 22.32 -9.03 -2.36
N ILE A 115 22.34 -7.82 -2.95
CA ILE A 115 23.58 -7.05 -3.16
C ILE A 115 24.17 -6.60 -1.83
N TYR A 116 23.36 -6.15 -0.87
CA TYR A 116 23.85 -5.74 0.46
C TYR A 116 24.45 -6.90 1.26
N GLN A 117 24.00 -8.13 1.02
CA GLN A 117 24.50 -9.34 1.69
C GLN A 117 25.77 -9.93 1.08
N TRP A 118 26.24 -9.43 -0.08
CA TRP A 118 27.44 -9.90 -0.78
C TRP A 118 28.62 -8.94 -0.52
#